data_AF-A0A0D0BDW5-F1
#
_entry.id   AF-A0A0D0BDW5-F1
#
_cell.length_a   1.000
_cell.length_b   1.000
_cell.length_c   1.000
_cell.angle_alpha   90.00
_cell.angle_beta   90.00
_cell.angle_gamma   90.00
#
_symmetry.space_group_name_H-M   'P 1'
#
loop_
_entity.id
_entity.type
_entity.pdbx_description
1 polymer ?
#
loop_
_entity_poly.entity_id
_entity_poly.type
_entity_poly.pdbx_seq_one_letter_code
_entity_poly.pdbx_strand_id
1 'polypeptide(L)'
;LCTLLSQAPISDLKIHLQDRLNMNWQAIPPMFPELKQLDVRGSMFSVVLFMSRLAATNLHTLVFQPDGHPSGVTTYFDYLMPIIVEKLRKSLKSFDFHINGPRPRARDGDLIKSILQGLEPLVEAGLQSLRLFLQVDSTVSVQFPPEVQSMLEPCAWPSLTQFHFATKAAAL
;
A
#
# COMPACT_ATOMS: atom_id res chain seq x y z
N LEU A 1 9.63 -13.38 -22.33
CA LEU A 1 10.31 -12.64 -21.24
C LEU A 1 9.41 -12.52 -20.01
N CYS A 2 8.20 -11.97 -20.10
CA CYS A 2 7.26 -11.85 -18.97
C CYS A 2 6.96 -13.20 -18.29
N THR A 3 6.70 -14.27 -19.05
CA THR A 3 6.45 -15.62 -18.51
C THR A 3 7.67 -16.24 -17.81
N LEU A 4 8.88 -15.92 -18.28
CA LEU A 4 10.13 -16.41 -17.67
C LEU A 4 10.44 -15.65 -16.38
N LEU A 5 10.23 -14.32 -16.38
CA LEU A 5 10.40 -13.50 -15.19
C LEU A 5 9.35 -13.83 -14.12
N SER A 6 8.11 -14.12 -14.52
CA SER A 6 7.03 -14.46 -13.58
C SER A 6 7.25 -15.80 -12.86
N GLN A 7 8.04 -16.70 -13.42
CA GLN A 7 8.38 -18.00 -12.81
C GLN A 7 9.77 -18.02 -12.19
N ALA A 8 10.54 -16.93 -12.33
CA ALA A 8 11.85 -16.83 -11.72
C ALA A 8 11.70 -16.78 -10.18
N PRO A 9 12.65 -17.37 -9.43
CA PRO A 9 12.67 -17.39 -7.97
C PRO A 9 13.10 -16.03 -7.42
N ILE A 10 12.34 -14.98 -7.73
CA ILE A 10 12.59 -13.63 -7.25
C ILE A 10 12.02 -13.51 -5.85
N SER A 11 12.90 -13.33 -4.86
CA SER A 11 12.52 -13.10 -3.46
C SER A 11 12.23 -11.63 -3.18
N ASP A 12 12.90 -10.71 -3.89
CA ASP A 12 12.85 -9.28 -3.64
C ASP A 12 12.62 -8.55 -4.97
N LEU A 13 11.51 -7.83 -5.08
CA LEU A 13 11.12 -7.14 -6.31
C LEU A 13 10.84 -5.68 -6.02
N LYS A 14 11.50 -4.80 -6.77
CA LYS A 14 11.13 -3.40 -6.90
C LYS A 14 10.64 -3.14 -8.32
N ILE A 15 9.44 -2.61 -8.48
CA ILE A 15 8.82 -2.44 -9.79
C ILE A 15 8.07 -1.10 -9.89
N HIS A 16 8.20 -0.45 -11.03
CA HIS A 16 7.41 0.72 -11.41
C HIS A 16 6.46 0.35 -12.56
N LEU A 17 5.17 0.33 -12.27
CA LEU A 17 4.09 0.02 -13.20
C LEU A 17 3.62 1.31 -13.90
N GLN A 18 3.98 1.48 -15.17
CA GLN A 18 3.55 2.63 -15.97
C GLN A 18 2.19 2.37 -16.65
N ASP A 19 1.31 3.37 -16.65
CA ASP A 19 -0.04 3.32 -17.24
C ASP A 19 -0.08 3.04 -18.76
N ARG A 20 1.07 3.15 -19.44
CA ARG A 20 1.17 3.01 -20.91
C ARG A 20 1.07 1.58 -21.42
N LEU A 21 0.96 0.61 -20.53
CA LEU A 21 0.90 -0.79 -20.92
C LEU A 21 -0.55 -1.19 -21.14
N ASN A 22 -0.99 -1.12 -22.41
CA ASN A 22 -2.06 -1.96 -22.97
C ASN A 22 -1.64 -3.44 -22.89
N MET A 23 -1.30 -3.91 -21.70
CA MET A 23 -1.00 -5.30 -21.43
C MET A 23 -2.32 -6.00 -21.19
N ASN A 24 -2.54 -7.10 -21.91
CA ASN A 24 -3.63 -8.02 -21.66
C ASN A 24 -3.35 -8.75 -20.33
N TRP A 25 -3.53 -8.05 -19.20
CA TRP A 25 -3.30 -8.57 -17.85
C TRP A 25 -4.09 -9.84 -17.57
N GLN A 26 -5.18 -10.07 -18.30
CA GLN A 26 -5.98 -11.29 -18.23
C GLN A 26 -5.25 -12.55 -18.74
N ALA A 27 -4.30 -12.39 -19.67
CA ALA A 27 -3.54 -13.49 -20.25
C ALA A 27 -2.22 -13.76 -19.51
N ILE A 28 -1.86 -12.94 -18.51
CA ILE A 28 -0.62 -13.11 -17.76
C ILE A 28 -0.84 -14.14 -16.65
N PRO A 29 -0.07 -15.25 -16.61
CA PRO A 29 -0.17 -16.24 -15.54
C PRO A 29 0.24 -15.63 -14.18
N PRO A 30 -0.12 -16.27 -13.06
CA PRO A 30 0.30 -15.82 -11.74
C PRO A 30 1.83 -15.64 -11.66
N MET A 31 2.28 -14.56 -11.02
CA MET A 31 3.68 -14.14 -11.06
C MET A 31 4.35 -14.15 -9.69
N PHE A 32 5.66 -14.43 -9.69
CA PHE A 32 6.58 -14.34 -8.55
C PHE A 32 6.14 -15.17 -7.33
N PRO A 33 6.05 -16.51 -7.44
CA PRO A 33 5.56 -17.37 -6.34
C PRO A 33 6.46 -17.33 -5.09
N GLU A 34 7.75 -17.03 -5.25
CA GLU A 34 8.73 -17.01 -4.16
C GLU A 34 8.95 -15.63 -3.52
N LEU A 35 8.14 -14.63 -3.92
CA LEU A 35 8.35 -13.26 -3.48
C LEU A 35 8.11 -13.10 -1.98
N LYS A 36 9.08 -12.49 -1.30
CA LYS A 36 9.06 -12.17 0.13
C LYS A 36 9.01 -10.66 0.38
N GLN A 37 9.57 -9.86 -0.52
CA GLN A 37 9.56 -8.40 -0.43
C GLN A 37 9.13 -7.77 -1.76
N LEU A 38 8.20 -6.82 -1.68
CA LEU A 38 7.70 -6.08 -2.83
C LEU A 38 7.71 -4.58 -2.55
N ASP A 39 8.44 -3.82 -3.37
CA ASP A 39 8.32 -2.37 -3.47
C ASP A 39 7.67 -2.02 -4.81
N VAL A 40 6.39 -1.67 -4.77
CA VAL A 40 5.59 -1.39 -5.96
C VAL A 40 5.23 0.09 -6.03
N ARG A 41 5.53 0.67 -7.19
CA ARG A 41 5.16 2.02 -7.58
C ARG A 41 4.31 1.98 -8.83
N GLY A 42 3.32 2.86 -8.96
CA GLY A 42 2.48 2.94 -10.15
C GLY A 42 1.11 3.51 -9.86
N SER A 43 0.28 3.70 -10.89
CA SER A 43 -1.12 4.09 -10.65
C SER A 43 -1.84 3.01 -9.84
N MET A 44 -2.82 3.43 -9.05
CA MET A 44 -3.62 2.48 -8.26
C MET A 44 -4.25 1.39 -9.13
N PHE A 45 -4.70 1.75 -10.34
CA PHE A 45 -5.29 0.80 -11.28
C PHE A 45 -4.29 -0.28 -11.69
N SER A 46 -3.08 0.10 -12.11
CA SER A 46 -2.04 -0.86 -12.48
C SER A 46 -1.61 -1.73 -11.30
N VAL A 47 -1.55 -1.17 -10.09
CA VAL A 47 -1.20 -1.91 -8.88
C VAL A 47 -2.27 -2.94 -8.53
N VAL A 48 -3.56 -2.57 -8.58
CA VAL A 48 -4.67 -3.50 -8.35
C VAL A 48 -4.59 -4.69 -9.33
N LEU A 49 -4.37 -4.43 -10.62
CA LEU A 49 -4.21 -5.49 -11.61
C LEU A 49 -3.00 -6.37 -11.34
N PHE A 50 -1.84 -5.77 -11.01
CA PHE A 50 -0.64 -6.51 -10.66
C PHE A 50 -0.84 -7.40 -9.44
N MET A 51 -1.38 -6.85 -8.35
CA MET A 51 -1.61 -7.56 -7.09
C MET A 51 -2.62 -8.70 -7.28
N SER A 52 -3.63 -8.54 -8.13
CA SER A 52 -4.57 -9.63 -8.46
C SER A 52 -3.87 -10.85 -9.07
N ARG A 53 -2.77 -10.63 -9.81
CA ARG A 53 -1.96 -11.66 -10.49
C ARG A 53 -0.76 -12.12 -9.68
N LEU A 54 -0.48 -11.51 -8.54
CA LEU A 54 0.62 -11.95 -7.68
C LEU A 54 0.32 -13.34 -7.11
N ALA A 55 1.23 -14.29 -7.32
CA ALA A 55 1.16 -15.66 -6.81
C ALA A 55 1.75 -15.79 -5.40
N ALA A 56 2.52 -14.80 -4.97
CA ALA A 56 3.26 -14.81 -3.71
C ALA A 56 2.34 -14.91 -2.49
N THR A 57 2.23 -16.11 -1.93
CA THR A 57 1.52 -16.33 -0.65
C THR A 57 2.41 -16.05 0.56
N ASN A 58 3.72 -15.94 0.37
CA ASN A 58 4.72 -15.79 1.42
C ASN A 58 5.33 -14.37 1.47
N LEU A 59 4.60 -13.36 0.95
CA LEU A 59 5.06 -11.99 0.98
C LEU A 59 5.05 -11.46 2.42
N HIS A 60 6.21 -11.09 2.94
CA HIS A 60 6.37 -10.58 4.29
C HIS A 60 6.38 -9.05 4.34
N THR A 61 6.91 -8.40 3.30
CA THR A 61 7.04 -6.93 3.25
C THR A 61 6.42 -6.39 1.98
N LEU A 62 5.55 -5.40 2.12
CA LEU A 62 4.94 -4.66 1.02
C LEU A 62 5.13 -3.17 1.23
N VAL A 63 5.87 -2.54 0.33
CA VAL A 63 5.98 -1.09 0.21
C VAL A 63 5.17 -0.67 -1.00
N PHE A 64 4.22 0.23 -0.80
CA PHE A 64 3.35 0.72 -1.85
C PHE A 64 3.43 2.24 -2.00
N GLN A 65 3.74 2.69 -3.22
CA GLN A 65 3.93 4.08 -3.59
C GLN A 65 3.03 4.42 -4.80
N PRO A 66 1.75 4.78 -4.61
CA PRO A 66 0.89 5.20 -5.72
C PRO A 66 1.48 6.41 -6.49
N ASP A 67 1.43 6.32 -7.81
CA ASP A 67 1.62 7.47 -8.70
C ASP A 67 0.31 8.24 -8.87
N GLY A 68 0.43 9.55 -9.13
CA GLY A 68 -0.67 10.39 -9.58
C GLY A 68 -1.48 11.06 -8.46
N HIS A 69 -2.61 11.64 -8.84
CA HIS A 69 -3.37 12.50 -7.94
C HIS A 69 -4.14 11.68 -6.87
N PRO A 70 -4.12 12.11 -5.60
CA PRO A 70 -4.86 11.60 -4.44
C PRO A 70 -6.27 11.04 -4.64
N SER A 71 -7.03 11.66 -5.54
CA SER A 71 -8.42 11.35 -5.81
C SER A 71 -8.61 9.94 -6.39
N GLY A 72 -7.61 9.44 -7.14
CA GLY A 72 -7.60 8.05 -7.59
C GLY A 72 -7.31 7.07 -6.46
N VAL A 73 -6.59 7.48 -5.41
CA VAL A 73 -6.27 6.61 -4.28
C VAL A 73 -7.52 6.20 -3.53
N THR A 74 -8.39 7.13 -3.14
CA THR A 74 -9.68 6.81 -2.50
C THR A 74 -10.53 5.86 -3.34
N THR A 75 -10.63 6.08 -4.66
CA THR A 75 -11.47 5.25 -5.53
C THR A 75 -10.99 3.82 -5.65
N TYR A 76 -9.68 3.60 -5.65
CA TYR A 76 -9.10 2.28 -5.87
C TYR A 76 -8.63 1.58 -4.59
N PHE A 77 -8.58 2.29 -3.47
CA PHE A 77 -8.16 1.72 -2.19
C PHE A 77 -9.14 0.63 -1.72
N ASP A 78 -10.44 0.88 -1.88
CA ASP A 78 -11.51 -0.08 -1.57
C ASP A 78 -11.42 -1.37 -2.42
N TYR A 79 -10.77 -1.31 -3.58
CA TYR A 79 -10.50 -2.50 -4.41
C TYR A 79 -9.16 -3.17 -4.06
N LEU A 80 -8.15 -2.39 -3.69
CA LEU A 80 -6.82 -2.90 -3.39
C LEU A 80 -6.79 -3.66 -2.06
N MET A 81 -7.41 -3.13 -1.02
CA MET A 81 -7.32 -3.72 0.31
C MET A 81 -7.92 -5.13 0.41
N PRO A 82 -9.11 -5.41 -0.16
CA PRO A 82 -9.63 -6.78 -0.17
C PRO A 82 -8.65 -7.77 -0.81
N ILE A 83 -7.97 -7.38 -1.90
CA ILE A 83 -6.97 -8.24 -2.57
C ILE A 83 -5.77 -8.50 -1.65
N ILE A 84 -5.26 -7.46 -0.98
CA ILE A 84 -4.14 -7.58 -0.03
C ILE A 84 -4.54 -8.47 1.14
N VAL A 85 -5.71 -8.24 1.74
CA VAL A 85 -6.22 -9.03 2.88
C VAL A 85 -6.42 -10.49 2.47
N GLU A 86 -7.10 -10.75 1.35
CA GLU A 86 -7.37 -12.11 0.90
C GLU A 86 -6.07 -12.91 0.69
N LYS A 87 -5.10 -12.33 -0.02
CA LYS A 87 -3.87 -13.01 -0.42
C LYS A 87 -2.82 -13.04 0.69
N LEU A 88 -2.68 -11.96 1.45
CA LEU A 88 -1.47 -11.69 2.24
C LEU A 88 -1.70 -11.63 3.74
N ARG A 89 -2.95 -11.66 4.23
CA ARG A 89 -3.23 -11.54 5.69
C ARG A 89 -2.42 -12.47 6.58
N LYS A 90 -2.09 -13.68 6.11
CA LYS A 90 -1.36 -14.68 6.91
C LYS A 90 0.16 -14.50 6.87
N SER A 91 0.69 -13.88 5.83
CA SER A 91 2.13 -13.79 5.57
C SER A 91 2.69 -12.39 5.80
N LEU A 92 1.92 -11.34 5.54
CA LEU A 92 2.40 -9.97 5.63
C LEU A 92 2.76 -9.60 7.08
N LYS A 93 3.99 -9.11 7.27
CA LYS A 93 4.53 -8.66 8.56
C LYS A 93 4.80 -7.16 8.59
N SER A 94 5.14 -6.57 7.45
CA SER A 94 5.42 -5.15 7.31
C SER A 94 4.67 -4.56 6.11
N PHE A 95 3.97 -3.44 6.35
CA PHE A 95 3.28 -2.68 5.32
C PHE A 95 3.67 -1.21 5.39
N ASP A 96 4.16 -0.69 4.27
CA ASP A 96 4.50 0.72 4.11
C ASP A 96 3.65 1.34 3.00
N PHE A 97 2.98 2.44 3.29
CA PHE A 97 2.13 3.14 2.34
C PHE A 97 2.56 4.59 2.19
N HIS A 98 2.95 4.97 0.96
CA HIS A 98 3.50 6.28 0.66
C HIS A 98 2.59 7.03 -0.30
N ILE A 99 1.86 8.02 0.23
CA ILE A 99 1.13 8.97 -0.58
C ILE A 99 2.06 10.13 -0.91
N ASN A 100 2.66 10.08 -2.10
CA ASN A 100 3.56 11.12 -2.60
C ASN A 100 2.77 12.13 -3.45
N GLY A 101 2.67 13.39 -3.00
CA GLY A 101 2.10 14.49 -3.78
C GLY A 101 1.28 15.50 -2.95
N PRO A 102 1.42 16.82 -3.20
CA PRO A 102 0.72 17.86 -2.44
C PRO A 102 -0.80 17.77 -2.66
N ARG A 103 -1.57 17.80 -1.56
CA ARG A 103 -3.02 17.58 -1.58
C ARG A 103 -3.82 18.84 -1.23
N PRO A 104 -4.98 19.09 -1.89
CA PRO A 104 -5.99 20.01 -1.38
C PRO A 104 -6.70 19.42 -0.16
N ARG A 105 -6.43 20.03 0.99
CA ARG A 105 -6.77 19.75 2.41
C ARG A 105 -8.12 19.08 2.75
N ALA A 106 -9.15 19.13 1.90
CA ALA A 106 -10.54 18.85 2.31
C ALA A 106 -10.92 17.37 2.42
N ARG A 107 -10.09 16.42 1.94
CA ARG A 107 -10.43 14.98 1.89
C ARG A 107 -9.36 14.06 2.49
N ASP A 108 -8.37 14.61 3.18
CA ASP A 108 -7.26 13.82 3.71
C ASP A 108 -7.67 13.00 4.93
N GLY A 109 -8.57 13.53 5.77
CA GLY A 109 -9.15 12.79 6.89
C GLY A 109 -9.89 11.53 6.46
N ASP A 110 -10.79 11.65 5.47
CA ASP A 110 -11.58 10.52 4.97
C ASP A 110 -10.71 9.44 4.35
N LEU A 111 -9.70 9.82 3.53
CA LEU A 111 -8.80 8.83 2.97
C LEU A 111 -7.99 8.12 4.06
N ILE A 112 -7.38 8.87 4.99
CA ILE A 112 -6.58 8.27 6.05
C ILE A 112 -7.45 7.35 6.92
N LYS A 113 -8.68 7.76 7.19
CA LYS A 113 -9.68 6.92 7.85
C LYS A 113 -9.92 5.62 7.08
N SER A 114 -10.23 5.70 5.78
CA SER A 114 -10.42 4.52 4.92
C SER A 114 -9.18 3.62 4.89
N ILE A 115 -7.98 4.21 4.86
CA ILE A 115 -6.72 3.47 4.91
C ILE A 115 -6.60 2.70 6.21
N LEU A 116 -6.72 3.39 7.33
CA LEU A 116 -6.58 2.80 8.66
C LEU A 116 -7.62 1.70 8.88
N GLN A 117 -8.88 1.96 8.55
CA GLN A 117 -9.96 0.95 8.64
C GLN A 117 -9.71 -0.26 7.74
N GLY A 118 -9.24 -0.04 6.51
CA GLY A 118 -8.92 -1.12 5.58
C GLY A 118 -7.75 -2.00 6.04
N LEU A 119 -6.89 -1.48 6.92
CA LEU A 119 -5.72 -2.19 7.46
C LEU A 119 -6.04 -3.01 8.72
N GLU A 120 -7.16 -2.75 9.41
CA GLU A 120 -7.58 -3.50 10.61
C GLU A 120 -7.50 -5.02 10.42
N PRO A 121 -8.02 -5.61 9.32
CA PRO A 121 -7.96 -7.07 9.12
C PRO A 121 -6.54 -7.63 9.00
N LEU A 122 -5.58 -6.81 8.54
CA LEU A 122 -4.17 -7.22 8.48
C LEU A 122 -3.52 -7.17 9.86
N VAL A 123 -3.84 -6.15 10.65
CA VAL A 123 -3.37 -6.04 12.03
C VAL A 123 -3.89 -7.20 12.87
N GLU A 124 -5.18 -7.50 12.78
CA GLU A 124 -5.80 -8.66 13.44
C GLU A 124 -5.16 -9.99 13.03
N ALA A 125 -4.72 -10.10 11.77
CA ALA A 125 -4.06 -11.30 11.25
C ALA A 125 -2.57 -11.41 11.62
N GLY A 126 -2.01 -10.42 12.33
CA GLY A 126 -0.65 -10.45 12.86
C GLY A 126 0.37 -9.67 12.03
N LEU A 127 -0.05 -8.58 11.39
CA LEU A 127 0.86 -7.53 10.93
C LEU A 127 1.65 -6.99 12.13
N GLN A 128 2.96 -6.78 11.97
CA GLN A 128 3.85 -6.36 13.06
C GLN A 128 4.28 -4.90 12.91
N SER A 129 4.44 -4.42 11.68
CA SER A 129 4.91 -3.08 11.38
C SER A 129 4.01 -2.41 10.34
N LEU A 130 3.56 -1.20 10.66
CA LEU A 130 2.78 -0.35 9.78
C LEU A 130 3.43 1.04 9.71
N ARG A 131 3.77 1.48 8.49
CA ARG A 131 4.31 2.82 8.25
C ARG A 131 3.46 3.55 7.22
N LEU A 132 2.94 4.70 7.60
CA LEU A 132 2.09 5.53 6.77
C LEU A 132 2.78 6.87 6.53
N PHE A 133 3.06 7.16 5.26
CA PHE A 133 3.69 8.41 4.85
C PHE A 133 2.72 9.19 3.99
N LEU A 134 2.32 10.36 4.47
CA LEU A 134 1.46 11.29 3.75
C LEU A 134 2.24 12.56 3.45
N GLN A 135 2.68 12.76 2.22
CA GLN A 135 3.34 14.00 1.86
C GLN A 135 2.31 15.12 1.73
N VAL A 136 2.34 16.08 2.66
CA VAL A 136 1.54 17.32 2.59
C VAL A 136 2.41 18.52 2.25
N ASP A 137 1.77 19.58 1.76
CA ASP A 137 2.44 20.86 1.55
C ASP A 137 2.95 21.43 2.89
N SER A 138 4.26 21.65 2.98
CA SER A 138 4.98 22.11 4.16
C SER A 138 4.54 23.49 4.68
N THR A 139 3.83 24.27 3.87
CA THR A 139 3.37 25.62 4.25
C THR A 139 2.10 25.61 5.11
N VAL A 140 1.57 24.43 5.46
CA VAL A 140 0.29 24.28 6.15
C VAL A 140 0.35 23.23 7.25
N SER A 141 -0.13 23.56 8.44
CA SER A 141 -0.38 22.57 9.49
C SER A 141 -1.50 21.61 9.10
N VAL A 142 -1.22 20.31 9.08
CA VAL A 142 -2.25 19.26 8.91
C VAL A 142 -3.02 19.12 10.20
N GLN A 143 -4.34 19.24 10.13
CA GLN A 143 -5.24 18.94 11.23
C GLN A 143 -6.21 17.86 10.78
N PHE A 144 -6.19 16.71 11.46
CA PHE A 144 -7.13 15.64 11.23
C PHE A 144 -8.36 15.80 12.13
N PRO A 145 -9.54 15.32 11.70
CA PRO A 145 -10.69 15.19 12.60
C PRO A 145 -10.32 14.36 13.84
N PRO A 146 -10.92 14.61 15.02
CA PRO A 146 -10.57 13.93 16.27
C PRO A 146 -10.59 12.40 16.17
N GLU A 147 -11.55 11.84 15.44
CA GLU A 147 -11.65 10.41 15.18
C GLU A 147 -10.39 9.87 14.47
N VAL A 148 -9.97 10.53 13.38
CA VAL A 148 -8.77 10.13 12.63
C VAL A 148 -7.51 10.34 13.47
N GLN A 149 -7.46 11.44 14.24
CA GLN A 149 -6.36 11.71 15.15
C GLN A 149 -6.18 10.58 16.17
N SER A 150 -7.27 10.08 16.77
CA SER A 150 -7.20 8.94 17.70
C SER A 150 -6.71 7.66 17.04
N MET A 151 -7.09 7.39 15.78
CA MET A 151 -6.59 6.23 15.03
C MET A 151 -5.10 6.37 14.66
N LEU A 152 -4.53 7.57 14.67
CA LEU A 152 -3.11 7.82 14.40
C LEU A 152 -2.25 7.77 15.68
N GLU A 153 -2.84 7.49 16.84
CA GLU A 153 -2.08 7.27 18.06
C GLU A 153 -1.56 5.82 18.13
N PRO A 154 -0.30 5.58 18.53
CA PRO A 154 0.23 4.22 18.65
C PRO A 154 -0.61 3.29 19.56
N CYS A 155 -1.27 3.85 20.57
CA CYS A 155 -2.12 3.10 21.50
C CYS A 155 -3.39 2.53 20.84
N ALA A 156 -3.82 3.07 19.70
CA ALA A 156 -4.95 2.53 18.93
C ALA A 156 -4.61 1.19 18.25
N TRP A 157 -3.33 0.84 18.16
CA TRP A 157 -2.84 -0.35 17.46
C TRP A 157 -1.97 -1.23 18.36
N PRO A 158 -2.50 -1.75 19.49
CA PRO A 158 -1.69 -2.46 20.49
C PRO A 158 -1.06 -3.75 19.96
N SER A 159 -1.60 -4.33 18.89
CA SER A 159 -1.05 -5.54 18.25
C SER A 159 0.17 -5.26 17.37
N LEU A 160 0.41 -3.99 16.99
CA LEU A 160 1.58 -3.61 16.21
C LEU A 160 2.81 -3.47 17.12
N THR A 161 3.93 -4.05 16.70
CA THR A 161 5.23 -3.77 17.33
C THR A 161 5.74 -2.37 16.94
N GLN A 162 5.40 -1.93 15.72
CA GLN A 162 5.80 -0.62 15.20
C GLN A 162 4.64 0.01 14.45
N PHE A 163 4.27 1.21 14.86
CA PHE A 163 3.37 2.08 14.12
C PHE A 163 4.05 3.43 13.92
N HIS A 164 4.10 3.89 12.67
CA HIS A 164 4.67 5.18 12.32
C HIS A 164 3.76 5.91 11.35
N PHE A 165 3.48 7.17 11.66
CA PHE A 165 2.79 8.08 10.76
C PHE A 165 3.61 9.36 10.62
N ALA A 166 3.88 9.76 9.37
CA ALA A 166 4.59 11.00 9.08
C ALA A 166 3.91 11.79 7.96
N THR A 167 3.79 13.10 8.20
CA THR A 167 3.25 14.07 7.26
C THR A 167 4.34 14.85 6.51
N LYS A 168 5.58 14.72 6.96
CA LYS A 168 6.75 15.35 6.34
C LYS A 168 7.52 14.29 5.57
N ALA A 169 7.98 14.63 4.38
CA ALA A 169 9.03 13.85 3.74
C ALA A 169 10.23 13.85 4.70
N ALA A 170 10.52 12.71 5.33
CA ALA A 170 11.84 12.52 5.89
C ALA A 170 12.79 12.61 4.69
N ALA A 171 13.71 13.58 4.72
CA ALA A 171 14.78 13.64 3.74
C ALA A 171 15.51 12.29 3.80
N LEU A 172 15.42 11.52 2.72
CA LEU A 172 16.34 10.42 2.43
C LEU A 172 17.68 11.03 2.00
#